data_AF-W4PAD7-F1
#
_entry.id   AF-W4PAD7-F1
#
_cell.length_a   1.000
_cell.length_b   1.000
_cell.length_c   1.000
_cell.angle_alpha   90.00
_cell.angle_beta   90.00
_cell.angle_gamma   90.00
#
_symmetry.space_group_name_H-M   'P 1'
#
loop_
_entity.id
_entity.type
_entity.pdbx_description
1 polymer ?
#
loop_
_entity_poly.entity_id
_entity_poly.type
_entity_poly.pdbx_seq_one_letter_code
_entity_poly.pdbx_strand_id
1 'polypeptide(L)'
;MPQELKEKFSDDELYYFIDLIDEYYSESGILDVQPDKDGCIEVDLDAIVSYIVEEARKDEMGEYDPEEIFFIVQGEMEYAESLDEQEE
;
A
#
# COMPACT_ATOMS: atom_id res chain seq x y z
N MET A 1 -4.10 9.24 -5.80
CA MET A 1 -4.72 8.25 -6.71
C MET A 1 -5.41 8.86 -7.93
N PRO A 2 -5.12 8.37 -9.15
CA PRO A 2 -5.85 8.69 -10.38
C PRO A 2 -7.36 8.42 -10.26
N GLN A 3 -8.20 9.31 -10.79
CA GLN A 3 -9.67 9.15 -10.76
C GLN A 3 -10.13 7.86 -11.47
N GLU A 4 -9.45 7.49 -12.55
CA GLU A 4 -9.75 6.26 -13.32
C GLU A 4 -9.62 4.99 -12.48
N LEU A 5 -8.69 4.93 -11.51
CA LEU A 5 -8.53 3.78 -10.63
C LEU A 5 -9.61 3.72 -9.54
N LYS A 6 -10.04 4.88 -9.03
CA LYS A 6 -11.14 4.97 -8.06
C LYS A 6 -12.48 4.51 -8.64
N GLU A 7 -12.69 4.71 -9.93
CA GLU A 7 -13.89 4.22 -10.63
C GLU A 7 -13.75 2.75 -11.07
N LYS A 8 -12.51 2.23 -11.14
CA LYS A 8 -12.22 0.86 -11.57
C LYS A 8 -12.43 -0.16 -10.47
N PHE A 9 -11.91 0.12 -9.27
CA PHE A 9 -11.98 -0.79 -8.14
C PHE A 9 -13.20 -0.49 -7.27
N SER A 10 -13.82 -1.54 -6.75
CA SER A 10 -14.86 -1.40 -5.74
C SER A 10 -14.26 -0.96 -4.40
N ASP A 11 -15.10 -0.39 -3.54
CA ASP A 11 -14.68 -0.02 -2.17
C ASP A 11 -14.12 -1.24 -1.42
N ASP A 12 -14.74 -2.42 -1.58
CA ASP A 12 -14.28 -3.66 -0.94
C ASP A 12 -12.88 -4.09 -1.42
N GLU A 13 -12.58 -3.93 -2.71
CA GLU A 13 -11.24 -4.19 -3.25
C GLU A 13 -10.22 -3.18 -2.74
N LEU A 14 -10.59 -1.89 -2.68
CA LEU A 14 -9.73 -0.85 -2.14
C LEU A 14 -9.40 -1.10 -0.66
N TYR A 15 -10.40 -1.47 0.15
CA TYR A 15 -10.16 -1.85 1.55
C TYR A 15 -9.29 -3.10 1.66
N TYR A 16 -9.50 -4.10 0.80
CA TYR A 16 -8.64 -5.28 0.77
C TYR A 16 -7.18 -4.94 0.48
N PHE A 17 -6.91 -4.06 -0.50
CA PHE A 17 -5.53 -3.64 -0.77
C PHE A 17 -4.91 -2.88 0.40
N ILE A 18 -5.67 -2.01 1.06
CA ILE A 18 -5.19 -1.28 2.25
C ILE A 18 -4.88 -2.26 3.39
N ASP A 19 -5.75 -3.24 3.64
CA ASP A 19 -5.53 -4.27 4.66
C ASP A 19 -4.22 -5.06 4.38
N LEU A 20 -3.93 -5.38 3.11
CA LEU A 20 -2.69 -6.06 2.73
C LEU A 20 -1.44 -5.17 2.85
N ILE A 21 -1.57 -3.85 2.66
CA ILE A 21 -0.48 -2.90 2.92
C ILE A 21 -0.15 -2.89 4.42
N ASP A 22 -1.18 -2.78 5.27
CA ASP A 22 -1.03 -2.81 6.73
C ASP A 22 -0.47 -4.15 7.24
N GLU A 23 -0.93 -5.26 6.65
CA GLU A 23 -0.41 -6.59 6.92
C GLU A 23 1.07 -6.69 6.53
N TYR A 24 1.45 -6.20 5.35
CA TYR A 24 2.84 -6.18 4.92
C TYR A 24 3.71 -5.39 5.91
N TYR A 25 3.26 -4.21 6.37
CA TYR A 25 4.01 -3.46 7.38
C TYR A 25 4.20 -4.25 8.67
N SER A 26 3.19 -5.01 9.07
CA SER A 26 3.20 -5.81 10.30
C SER A 26 4.06 -7.07 10.19
N GLU A 27 4.11 -7.73 9.02
CA GLU A 27 4.76 -9.03 8.85
C GLU A 27 6.15 -8.97 8.21
N SER A 28 6.44 -7.94 7.40
CA SER A 28 7.71 -7.81 6.68
C SER A 28 8.92 -7.48 7.58
N GLY A 29 8.65 -6.99 8.79
CA GLY A 29 9.68 -6.45 9.70
C GLY A 29 10.18 -5.07 9.30
N ILE A 30 9.53 -4.39 8.36
CA ILE A 30 9.95 -3.06 7.90
C ILE A 30 9.80 -1.97 8.98
N LEU A 31 8.90 -2.18 9.94
CA LEU A 31 8.74 -1.30 11.10
C LEU A 31 9.82 -1.53 12.18
N ASP A 32 10.58 -2.62 12.11
CA ASP A 32 11.68 -2.90 13.05
C ASP A 32 13.00 -2.22 12.63
N VAL A 33 13.03 -1.60 11.45
CA VAL A 33 14.21 -0.93 10.90
C VAL A 33 14.42 0.39 11.64
N GLN A 34 15.68 0.77 11.88
CA GLN A 34 15.95 2.09 12.46
C GLN A 34 15.58 3.18 11.44
N PRO A 35 14.73 4.16 11.84
CA PRO A 35 14.40 5.27 10.98
C PRO A 35 15.62 6.17 10.75
N ASP A 36 15.53 7.01 9.73
CA ASP A 36 16.51 8.03 9.45
C ASP A 36 16.46 9.20 10.46
N LYS A 37 17.15 10.30 10.15
CA LYS A 37 17.24 11.45 11.06
C LYS A 37 15.94 12.24 11.18
N ASP A 38 15.08 12.13 10.17
CA ASP A 38 13.80 12.80 10.09
C ASP A 38 12.68 11.88 10.61
N GLY A 39 13.02 10.65 11.01
CA GLY A 39 12.08 9.67 11.55
C GLY A 39 11.42 8.80 10.48
N CYS A 40 11.87 8.90 9.22
CA CYS A 40 11.31 8.18 8.09
C CYS A 40 12.01 6.83 7.89
N ILE A 41 11.25 5.85 7.39
CA ILE A 41 11.77 4.56 6.94
C ILE A 41 11.69 4.50 5.41
N GLU A 42 12.74 4.00 4.75
CA GLU A 42 12.67 3.73 3.32
C GLU A 42 11.84 2.47 3.07
N VAL A 43 10.80 2.60 2.25
CA VAL A 43 9.89 1.52 1.89
C VAL A 43 10.06 1.14 0.42
N ASP A 44 10.20 -0.15 0.15
CA ASP A 44 10.22 -0.70 -1.20
C ASP A 44 8.78 -0.92 -1.69
N LEU A 45 8.28 0.02 -2.50
CA LEU A 45 6.93 -0.04 -3.06
C LEU A 45 6.73 -1.27 -3.96
N ASP A 46 7.75 -1.66 -4.74
CA ASP A 46 7.65 -2.80 -5.64
C ASP A 46 7.51 -4.12 -4.85
N ALA A 47 8.10 -4.19 -3.66
CA ALA A 47 7.94 -5.33 -2.76
C ALA A 47 6.50 -5.43 -2.22
N ILE A 48 5.90 -4.29 -1.84
CA ILE A 48 4.49 -4.24 -1.39
C ILE A 48 3.55 -4.63 -2.53
N VAL A 49 3.77 -4.08 -3.74
CA VAL A 49 2.99 -4.43 -4.94
C VAL A 49 3.06 -5.92 -5.22
N SER A 50 4.26 -6.49 -5.18
CA SER A 50 4.46 -7.92 -5.40
C SER A 50 3.72 -8.75 -4.35
N TYR A 51 3.80 -8.36 -3.08
CA TYR A 51 3.07 -9.01 -1.99
C TYR A 51 1.55 -9.00 -2.24
N ILE A 52 0.98 -7.83 -2.55
CA ILE A 52 -0.46 -7.69 -2.80
C ILE A 52 -0.92 -8.57 -3.96
N VAL A 53 -0.17 -8.58 -5.07
CA VAL A 53 -0.50 -9.39 -6.24
C VAL A 53 -0.39 -10.89 -5.92
N GLU A 54 0.57 -11.31 -5.08
CA GLU A 54 0.70 -12.70 -4.65
C GLU A 54 -0.43 -13.13 -3.70
N GLU A 55 -0.77 -12.32 -2.70
CA GLU A 55 -1.86 -12.61 -1.75
C GLU A 55 -3.23 -12.59 -2.43
N ALA A 56 -3.52 -11.60 -3.27
CA ALA A 56 -4.76 -11.54 -4.05
C ALA A 56 -5.02 -12.82 -4.88
N ARG A 57 -3.95 -13.44 -5.39
CA ARG A 57 -4.04 -14.71 -6.14
C ARG A 57 -4.23 -15.91 -5.21
N LYS A 58 -3.64 -15.90 -4.03
CA LYS A 58 -3.81 -16.96 -3.01
C LYS A 58 -5.22 -16.95 -2.43
N ASP A 59 -5.76 -15.76 -2.19
CA ASP A 59 -7.09 -15.54 -1.61
C ASP A 59 -8.23 -15.66 -2.63
N GLU A 60 -7.91 -15.94 -3.89
CA GLU A 60 -8.86 -16.01 -5.00
C GLU A 60 -9.64 -14.69 -5.22
N MET A 61 -9.09 -13.55 -4.77
CA MET A 61 -9.67 -12.22 -4.93
C MET A 61 -9.59 -11.72 -6.37
N GLY A 62 -8.50 -12.01 -7.08
CA GLY A 62 -8.36 -11.66 -8.49
C GLY A 62 -6.93 -11.69 -9.00
N GLU A 63 -6.79 -11.38 -10.29
CA GLU A 63 -5.50 -11.01 -10.88
C GLU A 63 -5.51 -9.51 -11.17
N TYR A 64 -4.56 -8.80 -10.57
CA TYR A 64 -4.45 -7.35 -10.64
C TYR A 64 -3.19 -6.94 -11.38
N ASP A 65 -3.24 -5.80 -12.07
CA ASP A 65 -2.08 -5.23 -12.76
C ASP A 65 -1.13 -4.59 -11.74
N PRO A 66 0.15 -5.01 -11.67
CA PRO A 66 1.12 -4.42 -10.74
C PRO A 66 1.25 -2.90 -10.87
N GLU A 67 1.12 -2.33 -12.07
CA GLU A 67 1.19 -0.86 -12.24
C GLU A 67 0.00 -0.17 -11.57
N GLU A 68 -1.18 -0.77 -11.61
CA GLU A 68 -2.37 -0.21 -10.97
C GLU A 68 -2.29 -0.31 -9.45
N ILE A 69 -1.82 -1.47 -8.95
CA ILE A 69 -1.55 -1.65 -7.52
C ILE A 69 -0.48 -0.67 -7.04
N PHE A 70 0.56 -0.42 -7.83
CA PHE A 70 1.59 0.56 -7.51
C PHE A 70 1.00 1.95 -7.26
N PHE A 71 0.08 2.42 -8.12
CA PHE A 71 -0.59 3.70 -7.92
C PHE A 71 -1.51 3.75 -6.70
N ILE A 72 -2.03 2.59 -6.26
CA ILE A 72 -2.83 2.48 -5.04
C ILE A 72 -1.90 2.59 -3.82
N VAL A 73 -0.83 1.79 -3.77
CA VAL A 73 0.16 1.81 -2.68
C VAL A 73 0.77 3.20 -2.53
N GLN A 74 1.21 3.80 -3.64
CA GLN A 74 1.72 5.18 -3.63
C GLN A 74 0.68 6.16 -3.10
N GLY A 75 -0.59 6.02 -3.52
CA GLY A 75 -1.66 6.90 -3.10
C GLY A 75 -2.06 6.74 -1.63
N GLU A 76 -1.89 5.55 -1.06
CA GLU A 76 -2.07 5.28 0.38
C GLU A 76 -0.96 5.99 1.17
N MET A 77 0.30 5.81 0.79
CA MET A 77 1.43 6.45 1.47
C MET A 77 1.36 7.98 1.44
N GLU A 78 1.07 8.57 0.28
CA GLU A 78 0.88 10.03 0.17
C GLU A 78 -0.27 10.53 1.07
N TYR A 79 -1.31 9.71 1.25
CA TYR A 79 -2.41 10.06 2.13
C TYR A 79 -2.02 9.96 3.60
N ALA A 80 -1.34 8.89 4.01
CA ALA A 80 -0.81 8.71 5.36
C ALA A 80 0.13 9.86 5.75
N GLU A 81 1.09 10.22 4.88
CA GLU A 81 1.98 11.37 5.09
C GLU A 81 1.20 12.68 5.24
N SER A 82 0.16 12.90 4.43
CA SER A 82 -0.66 14.12 4.50
C SER A 82 -1.45 14.23 5.81
N LEU A 83 -1.73 13.12 6.49
CA LEU A 83 -2.40 13.13 7.80
C LEU A 83 -1.42 13.52 8.90
N ASP A 84 -0.19 13.01 8.86
CA ASP A 84 0.88 13.38 9.79
C ASP A 84 1.22 14.88 9.68
N GLU A 85 1.24 15.43 8.45
CA GLU A 85 1.44 16.87 8.21
C GLU A 85 0.29 17.75 8.74
N GLN A 86 -0.92 17.20 8.91
CA GLN A 86 -2.08 17.94 9.42
C GLN A 86 -2.16 17.95 10.95
N GLU A 87 -1.35 17.15 11.64
CA GLU A 87 -1.29 17.12 13.11
C GLU A 87 -0.33 18.16 13.73
N GLU A 88 0.37 18.98 12.92
CA GLU A 88 1.12 20.19 13.35
C GLU A 88 0.29 21.48 13.40
#